data_AF-S7MHL6-F1
#
_entry.id   AF-S7MHL6-F1
#
_cell.length_a   1.000
_cell.length_b   1.000
_cell.length_c   1.000
_cell.angle_alpha   90.00
_cell.angle_beta   90.00
_cell.angle_gamma   90.00
#
_symmetry.space_group_name_H-M   'P 1'
#
loop_
_entity.id
_entity.type
_entity.pdbx_description
1 polymer ?
#
loop_
_entity_poly.entity_id
_entity_poly.type
_entity_poly.pdbx_seq_one_letter_code
_entity_poly.pdbx_strand_id
1 'polypeptide(L)'
;MLPRWELSLYLLASLGFHFYSFYEVYKTSREHEEQLDQEFDLAIGTLLGGFKKDQTDFEWSFWMEWGKQRLVWLLLGHLAVSQMANQIARKHRPWFLTAYGMWACWCVLGTPGTAMIFLHTVISFCVAQFRSLFLSWLCSLLLLSTLRLQDVEEIKASVSVGEEKVPWVVPPSCR
;
A
#
# COMPACT_ATOMS: atom_id res chain seq x y z
N MET A 1 3.88 -19.50 15.33
CA MET A 1 5.26 -19.25 14.89
C MET A 1 6.07 -20.48 15.26
N LEU A 2 6.43 -21.34 14.30
CA LEU A 2 7.23 -22.53 14.60
C LEU A 2 8.62 -22.11 15.12
N PRO A 3 9.19 -22.83 16.11
CA PRO A 3 10.57 -22.64 16.54
C PRO A 3 11.54 -22.69 15.36
N ARG A 4 12.56 -21.81 15.36
CA ARG A 4 13.55 -21.71 14.26
C ARG A 4 14.28 -23.03 13.99
N TRP A 5 14.46 -23.85 15.02
CA TRP A 5 15.11 -25.16 14.93
C TRP A 5 14.23 -26.19 14.19
N GLU A 6 12.93 -26.22 14.45
CA GLU A 6 11.99 -27.10 13.72
C GLU A 6 11.93 -26.71 12.24
N LEU A 7 11.84 -25.41 11.94
CA LEU A 7 11.86 -24.92 10.56
C LEU A 7 13.16 -25.30 9.84
N SER A 8 14.30 -25.19 10.53
CA SER A 8 15.60 -25.57 9.97
C SER A 8 15.69 -27.08 9.71
N LEU A 9 15.14 -27.91 10.59
CA LEU A 9 15.07 -29.37 10.40
C LEU A 9 14.17 -29.73 9.22
N TYR A 10 12.99 -29.12 9.09
CA TYR A 10 12.11 -29.34 7.95
C TYR A 10 12.76 -28.91 6.63
N LEU A 11 13.47 -27.79 6.64
CA LEU A 11 14.18 -27.30 5.46
C LEU A 11 15.33 -28.23 5.09
N LEU A 12 16.13 -28.69 6.06
CA LEU A 12 17.21 -29.65 5.83
C LEU A 12 16.70 -31.00 5.35
N ALA A 13 15.64 -31.53 5.98
CA ALA A 13 15.03 -32.79 5.57
C ALA A 13 14.44 -32.68 4.16
N SER A 14 13.68 -31.62 3.88
CA SER A 14 13.12 -31.36 2.56
C SER A 14 14.24 -31.27 1.51
N LEU A 15 15.25 -30.44 1.74
CA LEU A 15 16.40 -30.35 0.83
C LEU A 15 17.09 -31.70 0.66
N GLY A 16 17.31 -32.44 1.74
CA GLY A 16 17.92 -33.77 1.71
C GLY A 16 17.16 -34.75 0.82
N PHE A 17 15.84 -34.81 0.94
CA PHE A 17 15.00 -35.65 0.08
C PHE A 17 15.05 -35.22 -1.38
N HIS A 18 15.03 -33.91 -1.66
CA HIS A 18 15.16 -33.42 -3.04
C HIS A 18 16.53 -33.77 -3.62
N PHE A 19 17.62 -33.54 -2.87
CA PHE A 19 18.96 -33.90 -3.29
C PHE A 19 19.11 -35.40 -3.52
N TYR A 20 18.54 -36.24 -2.65
CA TYR A 20 18.56 -37.69 -2.83
C TYR A 20 17.80 -38.12 -4.09
N SER A 21 16.62 -37.56 -4.31
CA SER A 21 15.84 -37.83 -5.52
C SER A 21 16.61 -37.40 -6.78
N PHE A 22 17.20 -36.21 -6.80
CA PHE A 22 18.03 -35.77 -7.92
C PHE A 22 19.27 -36.64 -8.11
N TYR A 23 19.87 -37.11 -7.01
CA TYR A 23 21.02 -37.99 -7.06
C TYR A 23 20.67 -39.36 -7.68
N GLU A 24 19.56 -39.96 -7.29
CA GLU A 24 19.07 -41.22 -7.88
C GLU A 24 18.73 -41.07 -9.37
N VAL A 25 18.12 -39.94 -9.76
CA VAL A 25 17.86 -39.63 -11.17
C VAL A 25 19.17 -39.44 -11.94
N TYR A 26 20.14 -38.72 -11.36
CA TYR A 26 21.46 -38.54 -11.95
C TYR A 26 22.19 -39.88 -12.13
N LYS A 27 22.14 -40.75 -11.13
CA LYS A 27 22.75 -42.08 -11.18
C LYS A 27 22.10 -42.94 -12.26
N THR A 28 20.78 -43.00 -12.29
CA THR A 28 20.02 -43.74 -13.32
C THR A 28 20.30 -43.20 -14.72
N SER A 29 20.37 -41.87 -14.88
CA SER A 29 20.70 -41.22 -16.14
C SER A 29 22.12 -41.55 -16.63
N ARG A 30 23.08 -41.68 -15.71
CA ARG A 30 24.46 -42.11 -16.01
C ARG A 30 24.55 -43.58 -16.41
N GLU A 31 23.75 -44.45 -15.80
CA GLU A 31 23.71 -45.88 -16.15
C GLU A 31 23.13 -46.13 -17.55
N HIS A 32 22.23 -45.25 -18.02
CA HIS A 32 21.60 -45.34 -19.35
C HIS A 32 22.19 -44.36 -20.36
N GLU A 33 23.37 -43.78 -20.09
CA GLU A 33 23.95 -42.70 -20.89
C GLU A 33 24.11 -43.10 -22.36
N GLU A 34 24.56 -44.32 -22.67
CA GLU A 34 24.76 -44.80 -24.05
C GLU A 34 23.44 -44.91 -24.84
N GLN A 35 22.36 -45.32 -24.17
CA GLN A 35 21.04 -45.40 -24.80
C GLN A 35 20.45 -44.01 -25.05
N LEU A 36 20.63 -43.08 -24.10
CA LEU A 36 20.23 -41.69 -24.31
C LEU A 36 21.06 -41.03 -25.42
N ASP A 37 22.37 -41.26 -25.47
CA ASP A 37 23.29 -40.72 -26.50
C ASP A 37 22.85 -41.14 -27.90
N GLN A 38 22.46 -42.41 -28.06
CA GLN A 38 21.96 -42.95 -29.32
C GLN A 38 20.59 -42.38 -29.74
N GLU A 39 19.71 -42.09 -28.79
CA GLU A 39 18.34 -41.65 -29.07
C GLU A 39 18.21 -40.13 -29.27
N PHE A 40 19.02 -39.34 -28.55
CA PHE A 40 18.91 -37.87 -28.51
C PHE A 40 20.14 -37.13 -29.07
N ASP A 41 21.17 -37.84 -29.56
CA ASP A 41 22.40 -37.26 -30.12
C ASP A 41 23.00 -36.16 -29.21
N LEU A 42 23.30 -36.53 -27.95
CA LEU A 42 23.66 -35.55 -26.93
C LEU A 42 25.03 -34.92 -27.23
N ALA A 43 25.03 -33.65 -27.60
CA ALA A 43 26.25 -32.87 -27.75
C ALA A 43 26.77 -32.38 -26.40
N ILE A 44 28.09 -32.36 -26.21
CA ILE A 44 28.73 -31.75 -25.04
C ILE A 44 28.45 -30.24 -25.04
N GLY A 45 27.65 -29.81 -24.06
CA GLY A 45 27.33 -28.41 -23.84
C GLY A 45 28.45 -27.66 -23.14
N THR A 46 28.69 -26.41 -23.51
CA THR A 46 29.68 -25.53 -22.87
C THR A 46 29.25 -24.98 -21.52
N LEU A 47 28.01 -25.21 -21.10
CA LEU A 47 27.42 -24.68 -19.87
C LEU A 47 27.63 -25.67 -18.71
N LEU A 48 28.14 -25.19 -17.57
CA LEU A 48 28.41 -25.99 -16.35
C LEU A 48 29.37 -27.17 -16.53
N GLY A 49 30.43 -27.00 -17.33
CA GLY A 49 31.57 -27.94 -17.32
C GLY A 49 31.37 -29.22 -18.14
N GLY A 50 30.67 -29.14 -19.27
CA GLY A 50 30.62 -30.23 -20.25
C GLY A 50 29.42 -31.17 -20.13
N PHE A 51 28.33 -30.74 -19.48
CA PHE A 51 27.11 -31.53 -19.43
C PHE A 51 26.59 -31.76 -20.86
N LYS A 52 26.38 -33.03 -21.19
CA LYS A 52 25.73 -33.49 -22.42
C LYS A 52 24.31 -32.91 -22.48
N LYS A 53 24.03 -32.12 -23.51
CA LYS A 53 22.75 -31.44 -23.74
C LYS A 53 22.13 -32.00 -25.02
N ASP A 54 20.85 -32.33 -24.96
CA ASP A 54 20.06 -32.61 -26.16
C ASP A 54 19.99 -31.33 -27.03
N GLN A 55 20.45 -31.41 -28.27
CA GLN A 55 20.36 -30.32 -29.23
C GLN A 55 19.02 -30.27 -29.96
N THR A 56 18.31 -31.41 -30.03
CA THR A 56 17.02 -31.53 -30.69
C THR A 56 15.87 -30.94 -29.87
N ASP A 57 16.11 -30.71 -28.58
CA ASP A 57 15.15 -30.01 -27.71
C ASP A 57 15.10 -28.49 -28.01
N PHE A 58 14.14 -28.15 -28.87
CA PHE A 58 13.79 -26.77 -29.20
C PHE A 58 13.34 -25.96 -27.99
N GLU A 59 12.61 -26.56 -27.04
CA GLU A 59 12.07 -25.82 -25.89
C GLU A 59 13.22 -25.34 -25.00
N TRP A 60 14.19 -26.20 -24.74
CA TRP A 60 15.34 -25.87 -23.92
C TRP A 60 16.25 -24.81 -24.54
N SER A 61 16.55 -24.91 -25.84
CA SER A 61 17.32 -23.87 -26.56
C SER A 61 16.57 -22.53 -26.58
N PHE A 62 15.28 -22.56 -26.90
CA PHE A 62 14.42 -21.37 -26.89
C PHE A 62 14.43 -20.65 -25.54
N TRP A 63 14.24 -21.37 -24.43
CA TRP A 63 14.23 -20.76 -23.10
C TRP A 63 15.59 -20.24 -22.67
N MET A 64 16.67 -20.98 -22.93
CA MET A 64 18.01 -20.60 -22.49
C MET A 64 18.63 -19.45 -23.28
N GLU A 65 18.38 -19.39 -24.59
CA GLU A 65 18.94 -18.36 -25.46
C GLU A 65 18.03 -17.13 -25.55
N TRP A 66 16.76 -17.33 -25.93
CA TRP A 66 15.82 -16.23 -26.16
C TRP A 66 15.02 -15.86 -24.90
N GLY A 67 14.48 -16.86 -24.21
CA GLY A 67 13.61 -16.67 -23.03
C GLY A 67 14.33 -15.96 -21.89
N LYS A 68 15.57 -16.35 -21.59
CA LYS A 68 16.39 -15.75 -20.54
C LYS A 68 16.62 -14.25 -20.77
N GLN A 69 17.00 -13.85 -21.98
CA GLN A 69 17.23 -12.44 -22.30
C GLN A 69 15.94 -11.64 -22.15
N ARG A 70 14.83 -12.14 -22.70
CA ARG A 70 13.54 -11.44 -22.65
C ARG A 70 12.99 -11.35 -21.22
N LEU A 71 13.17 -12.40 -20.40
CA LEU A 71 12.78 -12.42 -19.00
C LEU A 71 13.57 -11.38 -18.18
N VAL A 72 14.88 -11.29 -18.39
CA VAL A 72 15.73 -10.28 -17.74
C VAL A 72 15.29 -8.87 -18.12
N TRP A 73 15.02 -8.61 -19.40
CA TRP A 73 14.52 -7.31 -19.87
C TRP A 73 13.16 -6.96 -19.26
N LEU A 74 12.25 -7.92 -19.17
CA LEU A 74 10.94 -7.72 -18.53
C LEU A 74 11.08 -7.40 -17.05
N LEU A 75 11.91 -8.16 -16.32
CA LEU A 75 12.18 -7.91 -14.90
C LEU A 75 12.81 -6.54 -14.67
N LEU A 76 13.79 -6.15 -15.51
CA LEU A 76 14.43 -4.84 -15.43
C LEU A 76 13.44 -3.71 -15.75
N GLY A 77 12.59 -3.90 -16.75
CA GLY A 77 11.51 -2.96 -17.09
C GLY A 77 10.52 -2.81 -15.93
N HIS A 78 10.07 -3.91 -15.32
CA HIS A 78 9.21 -3.88 -14.15
C HIS A 78 9.86 -3.15 -12.97
N LEU A 79 11.15 -3.38 -12.71
CA LEU A 79 11.89 -2.69 -11.67
C LEU A 79 11.93 -1.18 -11.95
N ALA A 80 12.28 -0.78 -13.18
CA ALA A 80 12.36 0.62 -13.57
C ALA A 80 11.00 1.33 -13.43
N VAL A 81 9.93 0.74 -13.96
CA VAL A 81 8.56 1.29 -13.88
C VAL A 81 8.10 1.37 -12.42
N SER A 82 8.35 0.34 -11.61
CA SER A 82 7.99 0.33 -10.19
C SER A 82 8.72 1.45 -9.42
N GLN A 83 10.02 1.62 -9.66
CA GLN A 83 10.79 2.68 -9.03
C GLN A 83 10.33 4.08 -9.45
N MET A 84 10.08 4.29 -10.75
CA MET A 84 9.54 5.55 -11.26
C MET A 84 8.15 5.86 -10.67
N ALA A 85 7.25 4.87 -10.66
CA ALA A 85 5.92 5.01 -10.09
C ALA A 85 5.98 5.33 -8.59
N ASN A 86 6.88 4.69 -7.83
CA ASN A 86 7.04 4.96 -6.41
C ASN A 86 7.61 6.36 -6.13
N GLN A 87 8.57 6.83 -6.93
CA GLN A 87 9.12 8.18 -6.80
C GLN A 87 8.07 9.26 -7.13
N ILE A 88 7.29 9.06 -8.20
CA ILE A 88 6.17 9.94 -8.57
C ILE A 88 5.12 9.92 -7.47
N ALA A 89 4.72 8.73 -7.00
CA ALA A 89 3.75 8.60 -5.92
C ALA A 89 4.23 9.32 -4.67
N ARG A 90 5.49 9.16 -4.23
CA ARG A 90 6.03 9.85 -3.06
C ARG A 90 6.03 11.37 -3.22
N LYS A 91 6.41 11.89 -4.38
CA LYS A 91 6.46 13.33 -4.65
C LYS A 91 5.07 13.96 -4.73
N HIS A 92 4.11 13.28 -5.37
CA HIS A 92 2.78 13.82 -5.62
C HIS A 92 1.75 13.44 -4.55
N ARG A 93 2.03 12.45 -3.69
CA ARG A 93 1.16 12.02 -2.57
C ARG A 93 0.63 13.17 -1.71
N PRO A 94 1.45 14.10 -1.18
CA PRO A 94 0.91 15.21 -0.39
C PRO A 94 -0.03 16.08 -1.21
N TRP A 95 0.27 16.31 -2.50
CA TRP A 95 -0.55 17.13 -3.38
C TRP A 95 -1.91 16.48 -3.68
N PHE A 96 -1.93 15.17 -3.96
CA PHE A 96 -3.17 14.41 -4.14
C PHE A 96 -4.02 14.37 -2.87
N LEU A 97 -3.39 14.17 -1.70
CA LEU A 97 -4.08 14.19 -0.41
C LEU A 97 -4.66 15.58 -0.09
N THR A 98 -3.91 16.65 -0.35
CA THR A 98 -4.40 18.02 -0.16
C THR A 98 -5.53 18.35 -1.12
N ALA A 99 -5.40 18.00 -2.41
CA ALA A 99 -6.46 18.22 -3.40
C ALA A 99 -7.73 17.45 -3.05
N TYR A 100 -7.61 16.18 -2.66
CA TYR A 100 -8.73 15.37 -2.21
C TYR A 100 -9.37 15.93 -0.93
N GLY A 101 -8.55 16.35 0.05
CA GLY A 101 -9.04 16.97 1.27
C GLY A 101 -9.78 18.28 1.02
N MET A 102 -9.24 19.16 0.18
CA MET A 102 -9.91 20.40 -0.23
C MET A 102 -11.22 20.12 -0.95
N TRP A 103 -11.24 19.14 -1.84
CA TRP A 103 -12.45 18.73 -2.55
C TRP A 103 -13.51 18.18 -1.59
N ALA A 104 -13.12 17.31 -0.66
CA ALA A 104 -14.02 16.76 0.35
C ALA A 104 -14.60 17.86 1.26
N CYS A 105 -13.77 18.79 1.74
CA CYS A 105 -14.23 19.94 2.53
C CYS A 105 -15.22 20.81 1.74
N TRP A 106 -14.92 21.04 0.45
CA TRP A 106 -15.80 21.81 -0.44
C TRP A 106 -17.16 21.13 -0.63
N CYS A 107 -17.19 19.81 -0.81
CA CYS A 107 -18.43 19.04 -0.94
C CYS A 107 -19.28 19.04 0.33
N VAL A 108 -18.66 19.03 1.53
CA VAL A 108 -19.37 18.91 2.81
C VAL A 108 -19.80 20.26 3.39
N LEU A 109 -18.91 21.27 3.38
CA LEU A 109 -19.16 22.58 4.01
C LEU A 109 -19.54 23.67 3.01
N GLY A 110 -19.47 23.38 1.70
CA GLY A 110 -19.65 24.38 0.66
C GLY A 110 -18.51 25.41 0.60
N THR A 111 -18.71 26.40 -0.26
CA THR A 111 -17.71 27.44 -0.55
C THR A 111 -17.38 28.35 0.65
N PRO A 112 -18.35 28.82 1.48
CA PRO A 112 -18.04 29.74 2.57
C PRO A 112 -17.39 29.03 3.77
N GLY A 113 -17.82 27.80 4.09
CA GLY A 113 -17.24 27.04 5.21
C GLY A 113 -15.80 26.60 4.94
N THR A 114 -15.49 26.20 3.70
CA THR A 114 -14.12 25.85 3.31
C THR A 114 -13.17 27.05 3.39
N ALA A 115 -13.63 28.24 2.99
CA ALA A 115 -12.85 29.47 3.08
C ALA A 115 -12.57 29.88 4.54
N MET A 116 -13.53 29.71 5.44
CA MET A 116 -13.36 30.02 6.87
C MET A 116 -12.35 29.07 7.55
N ILE A 117 -12.39 27.77 7.25
CA ILE A 117 -11.40 26.79 7.75
C ILE A 117 -10.00 27.10 7.20
N PHE A 118 -9.90 27.45 5.92
CA PHE A 118 -8.64 27.84 5.30
C PHE A 118 -8.06 29.11 5.95
N LEU A 119 -8.91 30.11 6.21
CA LEU A 119 -8.51 31.33 6.91
C LEU A 119 -8.01 31.01 8.33
N HIS A 120 -8.72 30.15 9.07
CA HIS A 120 -8.32 29.74 10.42
C HIS A 120 -6.97 29.00 10.45
N THR A 121 -6.74 28.12 9.47
CA THR A 121 -5.47 27.38 9.36
C THR A 121 -4.31 28.28 8.96
N VAL A 122 -4.52 29.26 8.08
CA VAL A 122 -3.51 30.28 7.72
C VAL A 122 -3.17 31.16 8.91
N ILE A 123 -4.17 31.65 9.65
CA ILE A 123 -3.95 32.46 10.86
C ILE A 123 -3.16 31.65 11.90
N SER A 124 -3.55 30.39 12.14
CA SER A 124 -2.86 29.49 13.07
C SER A 124 -1.42 29.19 12.64
N PHE A 125 -1.19 29.04 11.33
CA PHE A 125 0.15 28.81 10.76
C PHE A 125 1.04 30.05 10.90
N CYS A 126 0.53 31.24 10.58
CA CYS A 126 1.23 32.50 10.80
C CYS A 126 1.62 32.65 12.27
N VAL A 127 0.68 32.38 13.19
CA VAL A 127 0.90 32.42 14.64
C VAL A 127 1.99 31.43 15.09
N ALA A 128 1.98 30.20 14.56
CA ALA A 128 3.01 29.21 14.87
C ALA A 128 4.41 29.65 14.42
N GLN A 129 4.50 30.38 13.29
CA GLN A 129 5.77 30.87 12.75
C GLN A 129 6.39 32.01 13.56
N PHE A 130 5.57 32.78 14.29
CA PHE A 130 6.06 33.82 15.21
C PHE A 130 6.65 33.26 16.52
N ARG A 131 6.64 31.93 16.73
CA ARG A 131 7.26 31.22 17.87
C ARG A 131 6.88 31.79 19.25
N SER A 132 5.70 32.40 19.34
CA SER A 132 5.16 32.99 20.57
C SER A 132 4.09 32.09 21.16
N LEU A 133 4.43 31.45 22.28
CA LEU A 133 3.55 30.55 23.05
C LEU A 133 2.23 31.22 23.46
N PHE A 134 2.21 32.54 23.62
CA PHE A 134 1.00 33.29 23.99
C PHE A 134 -0.01 33.39 22.84
N LEU A 135 0.47 33.63 21.62
CA LEU A 135 -0.40 33.79 20.45
C LEU A 135 -1.02 32.45 20.03
N SER A 136 -0.27 31.33 20.13
CA SER A 136 -0.84 30.01 19.87
C SER A 136 -1.94 29.67 20.88
N TRP A 137 -1.72 30.01 22.15
CA TRP A 137 -2.69 29.77 23.21
C TRP A 137 -3.96 30.61 23.03
N LEU A 138 -3.80 31.90 22.72
CA LEU A 138 -4.92 32.80 22.44
C LEU A 138 -5.72 32.37 21.20
N CYS A 139 -5.03 31.90 20.15
CA CYS A 139 -5.66 31.40 18.94
C CYS A 139 -6.48 30.12 19.20
N SER A 140 -5.94 29.17 19.97
CA SER A 140 -6.68 27.97 20.38
C SER A 140 -7.90 28.31 21.24
N LEU A 141 -7.80 29.29 22.16
CA LEU A 141 -8.93 29.72 22.98
C LEU A 141 -10.00 30.45 22.17
N LEU A 142 -9.62 31.28 21.20
CA LEU A 142 -10.56 31.93 20.29
C LEU A 142 -11.32 30.90 19.45
N LEU A 143 -10.62 29.91 18.89
CA LEU A 143 -11.23 28.78 18.17
C LEU A 143 -12.24 28.03 19.04
N LEU A 144 -11.86 27.71 20.28
CA LEU A 144 -12.74 27.03 21.22
C LEU A 144 -13.97 27.89 21.58
N SER A 145 -13.77 29.19 21.74
CA SER A 145 -14.83 30.14 22.07
C SER A 145 -15.84 30.27 20.93
N THR A 146 -15.38 30.41 19.68
CA THR A 146 -16.26 30.52 18.51
C THR A 146 -17.12 29.27 18.32
N LEU A 147 -16.52 28.08 18.51
CA LEU A 147 -17.25 26.81 18.42
C LEU A 147 -18.38 26.72 19.49
N ARG A 148 -18.09 27.17 20.72
CA ARG A 148 -19.06 27.15 21.82
C ARG A 148 -20.15 28.20 21.67
N LEU A 149 -19.84 29.35 21.07
CA LEU A 149 -20.85 30.38 20.79
C LEU A 149 -21.82 29.93 19.71
N GLN A 150 -21.35 29.30 18.63
CA GLN A 150 -22.23 28.75 17.60
C GLN A 150 -23.13 27.63 18.13
N ASP A 151 -22.59 26.72 18.95
CA ASP A 151 -23.35 25.65 19.61
C ASP A 151 -24.42 26.23 20.55
N VAL A 152 -24.08 27.25 21.35
CA VAL A 152 -25.03 27.91 22.25
C VAL A 152 -26.10 28.70 21.49
N GLU A 153 -25.76 29.35 20.37
CA GLU A 153 -26.74 30.04 19.52
C GLU A 153 -27.69 29.07 18.81
N GLU A 154 -27.20 27.92 18.33
CA GLU A 154 -28.05 26.87 17.74
C GLU A 154 -28.94 26.19 18.79
N ILE A 155 -28.43 25.94 20.00
CA ILE A 155 -29.23 25.44 21.12
C ILE A 155 -30.27 26.48 21.54
N LYS A 156 -29.93 27.77 21.61
CA LYS A 156 -30.91 28.82 21.89
C LYS A 156 -31.95 28.94 20.78
N ALA A 157 -31.56 28.86 19.51
CA ALA A 157 -32.49 28.93 18.39
C ALA A 157 -33.45 27.73 18.38
N SER A 158 -32.94 26.52 18.64
CA SER A 158 -33.78 25.32 18.75
C SER A 158 -34.68 25.29 19.98
N VAL A 159 -34.24 25.84 21.12
CA VAL A 159 -35.09 26.04 22.32
C VAL A 159 -36.15 27.11 22.08
N SER A 160 -35.81 28.23 21.43
CA SER A 160 -36.76 29.30 21.09
C SER A 160 -37.82 28.82 20.10
N VAL A 161 -37.42 28.00 19.12
CA VAL A 161 -38.33 27.34 18.17
C VAL A 161 -39.14 26.22 18.85
N GLY A 162 -38.61 25.60 19.91
CA GLY A 162 -39.30 24.63 20.75
C GLY A 162 -40.37 25.25 21.66
N GLU A 163 -40.16 26.47 22.17
CA GLU A 163 -41.16 27.19 22.97
C GLU A 163 -42.35 27.71 22.14
N GLU A 164 -42.18 27.95 20.84
CA GLU A 164 -43.30 28.35 19.96
C GLU A 164 -44.23 27.16 19.58
N LYS A 165 -43.83 25.92 19.86
CA LYS A 165 -44.59 24.69 19.54
C LYS A 165 -45.05 23.89 20.76
N VAL A 166 -45.47 24.55 21.83
CA VAL A 166 -46.26 23.90 22.90
C VAL A 166 -47.67 24.52 22.97
N PRO A 167 -48.63 24.08 22.13
CA PRO A 167 -50.03 24.14 22.53
C PRO A 167 -50.31 23.02 23.53
N TRP A 168 -51.42 23.13 24.27
CA TRP A 168 -51.95 22.24 25.32
C TRP A 168 -51.55 22.66 26.75
N VAL A 169 -52.26 23.64 27.32
CA VAL A 169 -53.56 23.51 28.01
C VAL A 169 -53.36 23.32 29.52
N VAL A 170 -53.82 24.35 30.21
CA VAL A 170 -53.95 24.56 31.65
C VAL A 170 -54.82 23.44 32.29
N PRO A 171 -54.48 22.89 33.47
CA PRO A 171 -55.44 22.10 34.25
C PRO A 171 -56.39 23.05 34.99
N PRO A 172 -57.70 22.80 34.97
CA PRO A 172 -58.33 22.69 36.28
C PRO A 172 -59.44 21.63 36.34
N SER A 173 -59.33 20.81 37.38
CA SER A 173 -60.45 20.26 38.14
C SER A 173 -61.41 21.36 38.62
N CYS A 174 -62.67 20.95 38.79
CA CYS A 174 -63.77 21.58 39.55
C CYS A 174 -64.74 22.52 38.83
N ARG A 175 -65.92 21.91 38.60
CA ARG A 175 -67.30 22.41 38.65
C ARG A 175 -67.95 22.80 37.33
#